data_AF-A0A8T4KFM0-F1
#
_entry.id   AF-A0A8T4KFM0-F1
#
_cell.length_a   1.000
_cell.length_b   1.000
_cell.length_c   1.000
_cell.angle_alpha   90.00
_cell.angle_beta   90.00
_cell.angle_gamma   90.00
#
_symmetry.space_group_name_H-M   'P 1'
#
loop_
_entity.id
_entity.type
_entity.pdbx_description
1 polymer ?
#
loop_
_entity_poly.entity_id
_entity_poly.type
_entity_poly.pdbx_seq_one_letter_code
_entity_poly.pdbx_strand_id
1 'polypeptide(L)'
;MQLPFKVIIVLAIVVLVLVTLMAFFLQSSGSSLSKAEAERIFNADCVAYAQRACNWEVTHEPEFANYLNACRVLYGSYREAYSCLYSLCSRCFESMDLKCSGLCKICNGHNYASVDRGTCCLRYSSECSSSSVDCSAACP
;
A
#
# COMPACT_ATOMS: atom_id res chain seq x y z
N MET A 1 56.87 -14.36 -6.89
CA MET A 1 56.57 -13.53 -5.70
C MET A 1 55.23 -13.98 -5.15
N GLN A 2 55.21 -14.73 -4.05
CA GLN A 2 53.97 -15.13 -3.37
C GLN A 2 53.39 -13.91 -2.64
N LEU A 3 52.11 -13.62 -2.85
CA LEU A 3 51.40 -12.64 -2.05
C LEU A 3 51.42 -13.09 -0.58
N PRO A 4 51.82 -12.21 0.36
CA PRO A 4 51.83 -12.58 1.77
C PRO A 4 50.42 -12.98 2.19
N PHE A 5 50.30 -14.09 2.92
CA PHE A 5 49.01 -14.67 3.35
C PHE A 5 48.05 -13.64 3.97
N LYS A 6 48.60 -12.64 4.67
CA LYS A 6 47.85 -11.51 5.25
C LYS A 6 47.12 -10.68 4.20
N VAL A 7 47.70 -10.47 3.02
CA VAL A 7 47.08 -9.71 1.91
C VAL A 7 45.90 -10.47 1.33
N ILE A 8 46.00 -11.80 1.23
CA ILE A 8 44.91 -12.66 0.73
C ILE A 8 43.69 -12.58 1.67
N ILE A 9 43.92 -12.63 2.99
CA ILE A 9 42.85 -12.50 3.98
C ILE A 9 42.15 -11.14 3.89
N VAL A 10 42.93 -10.06 3.80
CA VAL A 10 42.35 -8.70 3.69
C VAL A 10 41.52 -8.56 2.42
N LEU A 11 42.01 -9.09 1.29
CA LEU A 11 41.28 -9.05 0.02
C LEU A 11 39.98 -9.86 0.09
N ALA A 12 40.00 -11.04 0.73
CA ALA A 12 38.79 -11.85 0.92
C ALA A 12 37.74 -11.13 1.77
N ILE A 13 38.13 -10.46 2.84
CA ILE A 13 37.21 -9.69 3.70
C ILE A 13 36.61 -8.52 2.92
N VAL A 14 37.42 -7.78 2.17
CA VAL A 14 36.95 -6.63 1.36
C VAL A 14 35.95 -7.07 0.30
N VAL A 15 36.22 -8.18 -0.40
CA VAL A 15 35.29 -8.73 -1.39
C VAL A 15 33.98 -9.16 -0.72
N LEU A 16 34.05 -9.79 0.44
CA LEU A 16 32.86 -10.26 1.16
C LEU A 16 31.99 -9.08 1.63
N VAL A 17 32.61 -7.99 2.12
CA VAL A 17 31.91 -6.75 2.47
C VAL A 17 31.29 -6.07 1.25
N LEU A 18 31.97 -6.06 0.10
CA LEU A 18 31.42 -5.50 -1.14
C LEU A 18 30.19 -6.28 -1.63
N VAL A 19 30.23 -7.61 -1.55
CA VAL A 19 29.10 -8.48 -1.94
C VAL A 19 27.91 -8.27 -1.02
N THR A 20 28.11 -8.18 0.29
CA THR A 20 27.01 -7.93 1.23
C THR A 20 26.41 -6.54 1.07
N LEU A 21 27.24 -5.52 0.81
CA LEU A 21 26.76 -4.17 0.48
C LEU A 21 25.96 -4.15 -0.82
N MET A 22 26.45 -4.80 -1.90
CA MET A 22 25.68 -4.89 -3.15
C MET A 22 24.34 -5.61 -2.95
N ALA A 23 24.31 -6.71 -2.21
CA ALA A 23 23.08 -7.43 -1.91
C ALA A 23 22.11 -6.56 -1.10
N PHE A 24 22.61 -5.79 -0.12
CA PHE A 24 21.80 -4.84 0.65
C PHE A 24 21.22 -3.73 -0.22
N PHE A 25 22.02 -3.12 -1.10
CA PHE A 25 21.53 -2.10 -2.03
C PHE A 25 20.54 -2.66 -3.06
N LEU A 26 20.74 -3.88 -3.54
CA LEU A 26 19.80 -4.55 -4.44
C LEU A 26 18.47 -4.90 -3.74
N GLN A 27 18.52 -5.34 -2.47
CA GLN A 27 17.32 -5.57 -1.67
C GLN A 27 16.62 -4.26 -1.27
N SER A 28 17.35 -3.21 -0.95
CA SER A 28 16.76 -1.91 -0.60
C SER A 28 16.24 -1.15 -1.82
N SER A 29 16.73 -1.48 -3.02
CA SER A 29 16.24 -0.97 -4.30
C SER A 29 14.97 -1.69 -4.77
N GLY A 30 14.35 -2.50 -3.90
CA GLY A 30 13.03 -3.07 -4.11
C GLY A 30 12.00 -1.96 -4.38
N SER A 31 11.82 -1.66 -5.67
CA SER A 31 10.67 -1.00 -6.26
C SER A 31 10.05 0.09 -5.37
N SER A 32 10.75 1.22 -5.24
CA SER A 32 10.11 2.46 -4.81
C SER A 32 9.07 2.83 -5.87
N LEU A 33 7.86 2.34 -5.68
CA LEU A 33 6.74 2.55 -6.57
C LEU A 33 6.30 4.00 -6.37
N SER A 34 6.50 4.83 -7.40
CA SER A 34 6.13 6.24 -7.30
C SER A 34 4.61 6.39 -7.08
N LYS A 35 4.18 7.47 -6.44
CA LYS A 35 2.75 7.71 -6.16
C LYS A 35 1.89 7.66 -7.43
N ALA A 36 2.35 8.29 -8.51
CA ALA A 36 1.64 8.28 -9.79
C ALA A 36 1.57 6.86 -10.39
N GLU A 37 2.62 6.07 -10.24
CA GLU A 37 2.64 4.67 -10.66
C GLU A 37 1.68 3.82 -9.80
N ALA A 38 1.60 4.10 -8.50
CA ALA A 38 0.68 3.42 -7.59
C ALA A 38 -0.78 3.74 -7.92
N GLU A 39 -1.12 5.00 -8.21
CA GLU A 39 -2.46 5.40 -8.66
C GLU A 39 -2.82 4.76 -10.01
N ARG A 40 -1.86 4.68 -10.94
CA ARG A 40 -2.06 4.03 -12.25
C ARG A 40 -2.36 2.54 -12.09
N ILE A 41 -1.54 1.82 -11.32
CA ILE A 41 -1.72 0.39 -11.04
C ILE A 41 -3.04 0.18 -10.30
N PHE A 42 -3.35 1.02 -9.30
CA PHE A 42 -4.61 0.96 -8.57
C PHE A 42 -5.81 1.11 -9.51
N ASN A 43 -5.86 2.15 -10.34
CA ASN A 43 -7.00 2.39 -11.22
C ASN A 43 -7.16 1.30 -12.30
N ALA A 44 -6.06 0.72 -12.79
CA ALA A 44 -6.10 -0.36 -13.76
C ALA A 44 -6.63 -1.66 -13.15
N ASP A 45 -6.12 -2.04 -11.99
CA ASP A 45 -6.39 -3.34 -11.38
C ASP A 45 -7.65 -3.31 -10.48
N CYS A 46 -8.08 -2.14 -10.01
CA CYS A 46 -9.31 -1.98 -9.23
C CYS A 46 -10.55 -2.40 -10.03
N VAL A 47 -10.59 -2.13 -11.34
CA VAL A 47 -11.68 -2.59 -12.22
C VAL A 47 -11.67 -4.11 -12.37
N ALA A 48 -10.50 -4.72 -12.49
CA ALA A 48 -10.38 -6.18 -12.55
C ALA A 48 -10.76 -6.83 -11.21
N TYR A 49 -10.40 -6.20 -10.09
CA TYR A 49 -10.81 -6.62 -8.75
C TYR A 49 -12.34 -6.53 -8.57
N ALA A 50 -12.95 -5.45 -9.08
CA ALA A 50 -14.41 -5.22 -9.05
C ALA A 50 -15.21 -6.30 -9.79
N GLN A 51 -14.60 -6.97 -10.76
CA GLN A 51 -15.24 -8.02 -11.57
C GLN A 51 -15.21 -9.41 -10.91
N ARG A 52 -14.53 -9.57 -9.76
CA ARG A 52 -14.54 -10.84 -9.02
C ARG A 52 -15.93 -11.16 -8.49
N ALA A 53 -16.25 -12.45 -8.42
CA ALA A 53 -17.52 -12.92 -7.89
C ALA A 53 -17.72 -12.47 -6.43
N CYS A 54 -18.97 -12.19 -6.07
CA CYS A 54 -19.36 -11.78 -4.72
C CYS A 54 -19.39 -12.95 -3.74
N ASN A 55 -18.23 -13.56 -3.54
CA ASN A 55 -18.00 -14.63 -2.58
C ASN A 55 -17.01 -14.16 -1.51
N TRP A 56 -16.84 -14.96 -0.47
CA TRP A 56 -15.93 -14.68 0.65
C TRP A 56 -14.46 -14.54 0.20
N GLU A 57 -14.06 -15.06 -0.96
CA GLU A 57 -12.69 -14.96 -1.49
C GLU A 57 -12.33 -13.51 -1.88
N VAL A 58 -13.31 -12.63 -2.11
CA VAL A 58 -13.08 -11.19 -2.31
C VAL A 58 -12.72 -10.45 -1.02
N THR A 59 -12.77 -11.14 0.14
CA THR A 59 -12.26 -10.68 1.45
C THR A 59 -10.86 -11.24 1.77
N HIS A 60 -10.26 -12.00 0.85
CA HIS A 60 -8.87 -12.42 0.93
C HIS A 60 -7.91 -11.49 0.22
N GLU A 61 -6.67 -11.45 0.71
CA GLU A 61 -5.56 -10.76 0.06
C GLU A 61 -5.44 -11.24 -1.40
N PRO A 62 -5.57 -10.36 -2.41
CA PRO A 62 -5.40 -10.77 -3.79
C PRO A 62 -3.94 -11.10 -4.07
N GLU A 63 -3.72 -12.09 -4.93
CA GLU A 63 -2.39 -12.47 -5.46
C GLU A 63 -1.77 -11.42 -6.41
N PHE A 64 -2.20 -10.16 -6.34
CA PHE A 64 -1.66 -9.07 -7.15
C PHE A 64 -0.54 -8.36 -6.39
N ALA A 65 0.69 -8.88 -6.46
CA ALA A 65 1.84 -8.34 -5.71
C ALA A 65 2.06 -6.82 -5.96
N ASN A 66 1.89 -6.36 -7.21
CA ASN A 66 2.05 -4.94 -7.57
C ASN A 66 0.87 -4.08 -7.10
N TYR A 67 -0.35 -4.59 -7.22
CA TYR A 67 -1.54 -3.90 -6.73
C TYR A 67 -1.50 -3.73 -5.23
N LEU A 68 -1.12 -4.76 -4.48
CA LEU A 68 -1.04 -4.66 -3.03
C LEU A 68 0.05 -3.69 -2.57
N ASN A 69 1.19 -3.67 -3.26
CA ASN A 69 2.24 -2.67 -3.03
C ASN A 69 1.75 -1.24 -3.35
N ALA A 70 1.05 -1.04 -4.47
CA ALA A 70 0.42 0.24 -4.80
C ALA A 70 -0.55 0.68 -3.70
N CYS A 71 -1.34 -0.24 -3.17
CA CYS A 71 -2.32 0.06 -2.13
C CYS A 71 -1.67 0.37 -0.78
N ARG A 72 -0.51 -0.24 -0.47
CA ARG A 72 0.27 0.15 0.71
C ARG A 72 0.83 1.57 0.57
N VAL A 73 1.32 1.92 -0.63
CA VAL A 73 1.80 3.28 -0.94
C VAL A 73 0.67 4.31 -0.82
N LEU A 74 -0.56 3.94 -1.20
CA LEU A 74 -1.71 4.86 -1.19
C LEU A 74 -2.46 4.93 0.15
N TYR A 75 -2.56 3.81 0.88
CA TYR A 75 -3.51 3.65 1.99
C TYR A 75 -2.90 3.15 3.29
N GLY A 76 -1.59 2.89 3.34
CA GLY A 76 -0.88 2.57 4.58
C GLY A 76 -0.68 1.07 4.82
N SER A 77 -0.89 0.63 6.06
CA SER A 77 -0.50 -0.72 6.47
C SER A 77 -1.30 -1.82 5.75
N TYR A 78 -0.77 -3.04 5.77
CA TYR A 78 -1.29 -4.23 5.07
C TYR A 78 -2.81 -4.45 5.25
N ARG A 79 -3.32 -4.28 6.47
CA ARG A 79 -4.72 -4.52 6.83
C ARG A 79 -5.65 -3.34 6.48
N GLU A 80 -5.10 -2.13 6.50
CA GLU A 80 -5.82 -0.88 6.19
C GLU A 80 -5.98 -0.69 4.70
N ALA A 81 -4.92 -0.94 3.94
CA ALA A 81 -4.94 -1.00 2.48
C ALA A 81 -5.98 -2.01 2.01
N TYR A 82 -5.98 -3.22 2.59
CA TYR A 82 -6.95 -4.26 2.27
C TYR A 82 -8.41 -3.86 2.54
N SER A 83 -8.67 -3.26 3.70
CA SER A 83 -10.01 -2.78 4.06
C SER A 83 -10.49 -1.66 3.13
N CYS A 84 -9.62 -0.70 2.79
CA CYS A 84 -9.97 0.39 1.87
C CYS A 84 -10.21 -0.12 0.44
N LEU A 85 -9.42 -1.08 -0.02
CA LEU A 85 -9.56 -1.69 -1.34
C LEU A 85 -10.91 -2.38 -1.51
N TYR A 86 -11.31 -3.15 -0.51
CA TYR A 86 -12.60 -3.81 -0.48
C TYR A 86 -13.74 -2.78 -0.56
N SER A 87 -13.65 -1.71 0.23
CA SER A 87 -14.63 -0.61 0.25
C SER A 87 -14.70 0.21 -1.04
N LEU A 88 -13.62 0.32 -1.81
CA LEU A 88 -13.54 1.19 -2.99
C LEU A 88 -13.73 0.47 -4.32
N CYS A 89 -13.32 -0.80 -4.43
CA CYS A 89 -13.31 -1.53 -5.69
C CYS A 89 -14.39 -2.61 -5.78
N SER A 90 -14.84 -3.20 -4.67
CA SER A 90 -15.82 -4.29 -4.71
C SER A 90 -17.21 -3.79 -4.32
N ARG A 91 -18.19 -3.98 -5.22
CA ARG A 91 -19.61 -3.72 -4.92
C ARG A 91 -20.28 -4.85 -4.13
N CYS A 92 -19.56 -5.96 -3.93
CA CYS A 92 -20.16 -7.24 -3.56
C CYS A 92 -20.77 -7.29 -2.16
N PHE A 93 -20.45 -6.32 -1.30
CA PHE A 93 -21.05 -6.18 0.02
C PHE A 93 -21.11 -4.69 0.38
N GLU A 94 -21.34 -3.85 -0.63
CA GLU A 94 -21.35 -2.40 -0.52
C GLU A 94 -22.55 -1.96 0.33
N SER A 95 -22.34 -1.87 1.64
CA SER A 95 -23.15 -1.04 2.51
C SER A 95 -22.51 0.33 2.59
N MET A 96 -23.36 1.35 2.76
CA MET A 96 -22.91 2.72 2.94
C MET A 96 -21.91 2.82 4.11
N ASP A 97 -22.16 2.13 5.22
CA ASP A 97 -21.25 2.10 6.37
C ASP A 97 -19.88 1.48 6.03
N LEU A 98 -19.83 0.47 5.17
CA LEU A 98 -18.58 -0.22 4.81
C LEU A 98 -17.72 0.63 3.88
N LYS A 99 -18.37 1.32 2.93
CA LYS A 99 -17.75 2.34 2.09
C LYS A 99 -17.21 3.50 2.93
N CYS A 100 -18.01 3.98 3.87
CA CYS A 100 -17.68 5.10 4.73
C CYS A 100 -16.61 4.76 5.76
N SER A 101 -16.59 3.55 6.31
CA SER A 101 -15.49 3.08 7.16
C SER A 101 -14.16 3.06 6.40
N GLY A 102 -14.18 2.65 5.12
CA GLY A 102 -13.03 2.73 4.22
C GLY A 102 -12.55 4.17 4.03
N LEU A 103 -13.44 5.06 3.57
CA LEU A 103 -13.13 6.49 3.39
C LEU A 103 -12.60 7.14 4.67
N CYS A 104 -13.19 6.80 5.82
CA CYS A 104 -12.75 7.35 7.09
C CYS A 104 -11.33 6.92 7.46
N LYS A 105 -10.98 5.64 7.24
CA LYS A 105 -9.61 5.15 7.44
C LYS A 105 -8.61 5.85 6.53
N ILE A 106 -8.99 6.14 5.28
CA ILE A 106 -8.16 6.93 4.35
C ILE A 106 -7.91 8.33 4.92
N CYS A 107 -8.96 8.99 5.42
CA CYS A 107 -8.81 10.32 6.02
C CYS A 107 -7.97 10.26 7.31
N ASN A 108 -8.03 9.18 8.08
CA ASN A 108 -7.20 8.99 9.28
C ASN A 108 -5.72 8.76 8.92
N GLY A 109 -5.45 8.09 7.80
CA GLY A 109 -4.12 7.86 7.26
C GLY A 109 -3.42 9.07 6.63
N HIS A 110 -4.02 10.28 6.67
CA HIS A 110 -3.52 11.49 5.97
C HIS A 110 -2.02 11.78 6.20
N ASN A 111 -1.50 11.53 7.41
CA ASN A 111 -0.09 11.76 7.75
C ASN A 111 0.88 10.76 7.09
N TYR A 112 0.39 9.58 6.69
CA TYR A 112 1.18 8.51 6.08
C TYR A 112 0.87 8.32 4.58
N ALA A 113 -0.26 8.86 4.10
CA ALA A 113 -0.82 8.57 2.77
C ALA A 113 -0.70 9.73 1.76
N SER A 114 -0.13 10.89 2.11
CA SER A 114 -0.10 12.07 1.23
C SER A 114 -1.48 12.43 0.66
N VAL A 115 -2.52 12.18 1.46
CA VAL A 115 -3.91 12.51 1.18
C VAL A 115 -4.16 13.87 1.83
N ASP A 116 -4.54 14.86 1.03
CA ASP A 116 -4.96 16.15 1.57
C ASP A 116 -6.20 15.93 2.43
N ARG A 117 -6.05 16.19 3.74
CA ARG A 117 -7.08 15.94 4.75
C ARG A 117 -8.36 16.70 4.41
N GLY A 118 -8.24 17.95 3.94
CA GLY A 118 -9.39 18.76 3.54
C GLY A 118 -10.20 18.11 2.42
N THR A 119 -9.52 17.71 1.34
CA THR A 119 -10.14 17.03 0.20
C THR A 119 -10.77 15.69 0.60
N CYS A 120 -10.12 14.92 1.47
CA CYS A 120 -10.67 13.66 1.97
C CYS A 120 -11.94 13.89 2.79
N CYS A 121 -11.94 14.86 3.70
CA CYS A 121 -13.08 15.16 4.55
C CYS A 121 -14.27 15.73 3.78
N LEU A 122 -14.03 16.53 2.72
CA LEU A 122 -15.07 16.96 1.79
C LEU A 122 -15.70 15.77 1.04
N ARG A 123 -14.86 14.82 0.60
CA ARG A 123 -15.35 13.59 -0.03
C ARG A 123 -16.12 12.71 0.95
N TYR A 124 -15.65 12.59 2.19
CA TYR A 124 -16.35 11.87 3.24
C TYR A 124 -17.71 12.50 3.53
N SER A 125 -17.80 13.81 3.76
CA SER A 125 -19.06 14.47 4.09
C SER A 125 -20.09 14.37 2.96
N SER A 126 -19.65 14.44 1.71
CA SER A 126 -20.54 14.28 0.54
C SER A 126 -21.04 12.85 0.34
N GLU A 127 -20.19 11.83 0.53
CA GLU A 127 -20.53 10.43 0.25
C GLU A 127 -21.07 9.67 1.48
N CYS A 128 -20.88 10.20 2.70
CA CYS A 128 -21.13 9.51 3.97
C CYS A 128 -22.01 10.27 4.97
N SER A 129 -22.72 11.32 4.54
CA SER A 129 -23.58 12.13 5.42
C SER A 129 -24.69 11.33 6.13
N SER A 130 -25.17 10.24 5.52
CA SER A 130 -26.19 9.35 6.10
C SER A 130 -25.63 8.07 6.74
N SER A 131 -24.31 7.93 6.80
CA SER A 131 -23.61 6.79 7.39
C SER A 131 -23.64 6.85 8.92
N SER A 132 -23.67 5.69 9.57
CA SER A 132 -23.50 5.57 11.03
C SER A 132 -22.04 5.64 11.49
N VAL A 133 -21.11 5.61 10.53
CA VAL A 133 -19.67 5.69 10.80
C VAL A 133 -19.28 7.08 11.27
N ASP A 134 -18.70 7.15 12.48
CA ASP A 134 -18.12 8.37 13.01
C ASP A 134 -16.69 8.54 12.49
N CYS A 135 -16.46 9.67 11.80
CA CYS A 135 -15.14 10.04 11.29
C CYS A 135 -14.60 11.35 11.86
N SER A 136 -15.21 11.88 12.91
CA SER A 136 -14.82 13.13 13.55
C SER A 136 -13.35 13.17 14.00
N ALA A 137 -12.78 12.03 14.39
CA ALA A 137 -11.36 11.93 14.75
C ALA A 137 -10.42 12.22 13.56
N ALA A 138 -10.80 11.78 12.36
CA ALA A 138 -10.04 12.03 11.13
C ALA A 138 -10.44 13.34 10.46
N CYS A 139 -11.69 13.76 10.59
CA CYS A 139 -12.31 14.93 9.96
C CYS A 139 -13.03 15.78 11.01
N PRO A 140 -12.26 16.52 11.85
CA PRO A 140 -12.81 17.42 12.87
C PRO A 140 -13.41 18.69 12.28
#